data_AF-E2ASP3-F1
#
_entry.id   AF-E2ASP3-F1
#
_cell.length_a   1.000
_cell.length_b   1.000
_cell.length_c   1.000
_cell.angle_alpha   90.00
_cell.angle_beta   90.00
_cell.angle_gamma   90.00
#
_symmetry.space_group_name_H-M   'P 1'
#
loop_
_entity.id
_entity.type
_entity.pdbx_description
1 polymer ?
#
loop_
_entity_poly.entity_id
_entity_poly.type
_entity_poly.pdbx_seq_one_letter_code
_entity_poly.pdbx_strand_id
1 'polypeptide(L)'
;MQHLHSVLRSRHRLSHYARLYYSLFLKEVGMELEDSIIFWRQEYSKPHTCSSVCLHNWQSNEKKFIYSIRHMYGLEGSRRNYKTPDCNLICAGISGATYEGGCPFKDFNVDKLKNLLHASLTEDEADRLISNISSKNPEVLCSAFMKLLRKDNINNIIINSPVQYYYRMTD
;
A
#
# COMPACT_ATOMS: atom_id res chain seq x y z
N MET A 1 0.20 -1.63 2.96
CA MET A 1 0.91 -0.52 2.27
C MET A 1 2.42 -0.74 2.15
N GLN A 2 3.11 -1.31 3.15
CA GLN A 2 4.54 -1.65 3.08
C GLN A 2 4.94 -2.43 1.81
N HIS A 3 4.14 -3.41 1.41
CA HIS A 3 4.37 -4.15 0.16
C HIS A 3 4.43 -3.23 -1.07
N LEU A 4 3.46 -2.35 -1.25
CA LEU A 4 3.44 -1.40 -2.37
C LEU A 4 4.65 -0.47 -2.37
N HIS A 5 5.12 -0.05 -1.19
CA HIS A 5 6.36 0.71 -1.09
C HIS A 5 7.56 -0.09 -1.58
N SER A 6 7.72 -1.35 -1.14
CA SER A 6 8.80 -2.23 -1.58
C SER A 6 8.76 -2.51 -3.09
N VAL A 7 7.57 -2.77 -3.64
CA VAL A 7 7.39 -2.96 -5.09
C VAL A 7 7.76 -1.69 -5.84
N LEU A 8 7.31 -0.53 -5.37
CA LEU A 8 7.65 0.75 -5.98
C LEU A 8 9.17 0.97 -5.96
N ARG A 9 9.84 0.77 -4.83
CA ARG A 9 11.30 0.97 -4.71
C ARG A 9 12.13 0.00 -5.55
N SER A 10 11.61 -1.20 -5.84
CA SER A 10 12.32 -2.20 -6.65
C SER A 10 12.03 -2.09 -8.15
N ARG A 11 10.80 -1.73 -8.54
CA ARG A 11 10.36 -1.70 -9.95
C ARG A 11 10.24 -0.29 -10.52
N HIS A 12 10.25 0.71 -9.65
CA HIS A 12 10.02 2.12 -9.97
C HIS A 12 8.67 2.41 -10.63
N ARG A 13 7.75 1.45 -10.61
CA ARG A 13 6.42 1.53 -11.23
C ARG A 13 5.39 0.77 -10.41
N LEU A 14 4.18 1.31 -10.38
CA LEU A 14 2.98 0.68 -9.87
C LEU A 14 1.87 0.73 -10.92
N SER A 15 1.02 -0.30 -10.93
CA SER A 15 -0.23 -0.34 -11.68
C SER A 15 -1.18 0.77 -11.23
N HIS A 16 -2.20 1.05 -12.04
CA HIS A 16 -3.10 2.18 -11.85
C HIS A 16 -3.68 2.27 -10.42
N TYR A 17 -4.31 1.19 -9.95
CA TYR A 17 -4.96 1.18 -8.63
C TYR A 17 -3.97 1.09 -7.48
N ALA A 18 -2.85 0.37 -7.65
CA ALA A 18 -1.78 0.35 -6.66
C ALA A 18 -1.19 1.75 -6.44
N ARG A 19 -0.91 2.49 -7.53
CA ARG A 19 -0.46 3.88 -7.48
C ARG A 19 -1.50 4.78 -6.83
N LEU A 20 -2.77 4.66 -7.22
CA LEU A 20 -3.86 5.49 -6.68
C LEU A 20 -4.00 5.29 -5.17
N TYR A 21 -4.16 4.05 -4.70
CA TYR A 21 -4.38 3.75 -3.29
C TYR A 21 -3.18 4.12 -2.44
N TYR A 22 -1.97 3.88 -2.96
CA TYR A 22 -0.75 4.26 -2.25
C TYR A 22 -0.56 5.79 -2.19
N SER A 23 -0.86 6.52 -3.25
CA SER A 23 -0.81 8.00 -3.26
C SER A 23 -1.78 8.61 -2.26
N LEU A 24 -3.02 8.10 -2.21
CA LEU A 24 -4.04 8.56 -1.27
C LEU A 24 -3.65 8.23 0.17
N PHE A 25 -3.07 7.05 0.39
CA PHE A 25 -2.54 6.66 1.70
C PHE A 25 -1.46 7.65 2.17
N LEU A 26 -0.47 7.94 1.32
CA LEU A 26 0.60 8.90 1.63
C LEU A 26 0.05 10.28 1.98
N LYS A 27 -0.92 10.78 1.19
CA LYS A 27 -1.62 12.04 1.48
C LYS A 27 -2.28 12.01 2.86
N GLU A 28 -3.06 10.98 3.18
CA GLU A 28 -3.83 10.94 4.43
C GLU A 28 -2.99 10.68 5.68
N VAL A 29 -1.78 10.14 5.54
CA VAL A 29 -0.80 10.05 6.63
C VAL A 29 0.06 11.32 6.76
N GLY A 30 -0.24 12.37 5.99
CA GLY A 30 0.34 13.70 6.17
C GLY A 30 1.38 14.12 5.14
N MET A 31 1.59 13.39 4.04
CA MET A 31 2.46 13.86 2.96
C MET A 31 1.87 15.09 2.30
N GLU A 32 2.65 16.18 2.24
CA GLU A 32 2.22 17.41 1.58
C GLU A 32 2.25 17.25 0.05
N LEU A 33 1.53 18.14 -0.65
CA LEU A 33 1.44 18.12 -2.11
C LEU A 33 2.82 18.16 -2.77
N GLU A 34 3.66 19.09 -2.33
CA GLU A 34 4.99 19.31 -2.93
C GLU A 34 5.89 18.09 -2.71
N ASP A 35 5.88 17.53 -1.50
CA ASP A 35 6.59 16.29 -1.18
C ASP A 35 6.09 15.12 -2.02
N SER A 36 4.78 15.03 -2.26
CA SER A 36 4.20 14.00 -3.12
C SER A 36 4.67 14.15 -4.57
N ILE A 37 4.72 15.38 -5.10
CA ILE A 37 5.25 15.65 -6.44
C ILE A 37 6.72 15.23 -6.52
N ILE A 38 7.54 15.60 -5.53
CA ILE A 38 8.97 15.24 -5.47
C ILE A 38 9.13 13.72 -5.37
N PHE A 39 8.39 13.06 -4.49
CA PHE A 39 8.42 11.62 -4.28
C PHE A 39 8.13 10.85 -5.57
N TRP A 40 7.02 11.17 -6.24
CA TRP A 40 6.65 10.51 -7.49
C TRP A 40 7.60 10.88 -8.63
N ARG A 41 8.11 12.11 -8.67
CA ARG A 41 9.12 12.54 -9.65
C ARG A 41 10.39 11.72 -9.55
N GLN A 42 10.96 11.63 -8.35
CA GLN A 42 12.19 10.89 -8.11
C GLN A 42 12.06 9.43 -8.52
N GLU A 43 10.91 8.82 -8.23
CA GLU A 43 10.69 7.41 -8.52
C GLU A 43 10.37 7.16 -9.99
N TYR A 44 9.52 7.98 -10.62
CA TYR A 44 9.10 7.78 -12.02
C TYR A 44 10.13 8.28 -13.03
N SER A 45 11.15 9.00 -12.58
CA SER A 45 12.32 9.37 -13.40
C SER A 45 13.34 8.24 -13.52
N LYS A 46 13.28 7.21 -12.66
CA LYS A 46 14.22 6.08 -12.70
C LYS A 46 13.88 5.11 -13.84
N PRO A 47 14.90 4.45 -14.43
CA PRO A 47 14.69 3.37 -15.39
C PRO A 47 13.84 2.26 -14.76
N HIS A 48 12.94 1.65 -15.51
CA HIS A 48 12.10 0.55 -15.02
C HIS A 48 12.14 -0.64 -15.98
N THR A 49 11.86 -1.83 -15.44
CA THR A 49 11.95 -3.10 -16.16
C THR A 49 10.67 -3.50 -16.91
N CYS A 50 9.61 -2.68 -16.88
CA CYS A 50 8.40 -2.97 -17.65
C CYS A 50 8.72 -3.10 -19.15
N SER A 51 8.49 -4.30 -19.69
CA SER A 51 8.75 -4.70 -21.08
C SER A 51 7.70 -4.20 -22.08
N SER A 52 6.52 -3.82 -21.60
CA SER A 52 5.55 -3.09 -22.42
C SER A 52 6.04 -1.66 -22.59
N VAL A 53 5.85 -1.12 -23.80
CA VAL A 53 6.16 0.25 -24.27
C VAL A 53 5.49 1.31 -23.39
N CYS A 54 5.88 1.38 -22.12
CA CYS A 54 5.39 2.34 -21.17
C CYS A 54 6.30 3.56 -21.29
N LEU A 55 6.01 4.41 -22.28
CA LEU A 55 6.64 5.73 -22.48
C LEU A 55 6.37 6.72 -21.34
N HIS A 56 5.69 6.27 -20.27
CA HIS A 56 5.38 7.04 -19.08
C HIS A 56 6.59 7.13 -18.14
N ASN A 57 7.62 7.86 -18.57
CA ASN A 57 8.61 8.42 -17.66
C ASN A 57 8.21 9.84 -17.26
N TRP A 58 8.74 10.31 -16.13
CA TRP A 58 8.40 11.63 -15.62
C TRP A 58 8.72 12.73 -16.63
N GLN A 59 9.89 12.67 -17.25
CA GLN A 59 10.42 13.71 -18.14
C GLN A 59 9.49 13.98 -19.35
N SER A 60 8.90 12.92 -19.92
CA SER A 60 8.00 13.04 -21.08
C SER A 60 6.54 13.33 -20.71
N ASN A 61 6.14 13.10 -19.45
CA ASN A 61 4.74 13.19 -19.02
C ASN A 61 4.52 14.01 -17.73
N GLU A 62 5.46 14.88 -17.36
CA GLU A 62 5.45 15.64 -16.11
C GLU A 62 4.12 16.35 -15.84
N LYS A 63 3.59 17.08 -16.83
CA LYS A 63 2.31 17.78 -16.70
C LYS A 63 1.15 16.84 -16.32
N LYS A 64 1.12 15.63 -16.90
CA LYS A 64 0.07 14.63 -16.59
C LYS A 64 0.23 14.07 -15.18
N PHE A 65 1.46 13.81 -14.74
CA PHE A 65 1.71 13.36 -13.37
C PHE A 65 1.35 14.42 -12.34
N ILE A 66 1.80 15.66 -12.53
CA ILE A 66 1.48 16.78 -11.63
C ILE A 66 -0.03 16.99 -11.57
N TYR A 67 -0.73 17.00 -12.70
CA TYR A 67 -2.19 17.10 -12.74
C TYR A 67 -2.85 15.95 -11.95
N SER A 68 -2.41 14.70 -12.18
CA SER A 68 -2.95 13.53 -11.47
C SER A 68 -2.73 13.60 -9.96
N ILE A 69 -1.57 14.08 -9.52
CA ILE A 69 -1.26 14.25 -8.09
C ILE A 69 -2.17 15.34 -7.51
N ARG A 70 -2.19 16.53 -8.10
CA ARG A 70 -3.07 17.63 -7.67
C ARG A 70 -4.54 17.24 -7.63
N HIS A 71 -5.00 16.41 -8.58
CA HIS A 71 -6.35 15.86 -8.59
C HIS A 71 -6.65 15.00 -7.35
N MET A 72 -5.72 14.14 -6.91
CA MET A 72 -5.87 13.35 -5.66
C MET A 72 -5.90 14.22 -4.40
N TYR A 73 -5.29 15.39 -4.45
CA TYR A 73 -5.36 16.42 -3.40
C TYR A 73 -6.61 17.32 -3.51
N GLY A 74 -7.50 17.08 -4.48
CA GLY A 74 -8.72 17.85 -4.66
C GLY A 74 -8.50 19.24 -5.27
N LEU A 75 -7.37 19.45 -5.95
CA LEU A 75 -7.01 20.75 -6.54
C LEU A 75 -7.32 20.87 -8.04
N GLU A 76 -7.75 19.79 -8.67
CA GLU A 76 -8.08 19.72 -10.09
C GLU A 76 -9.46 19.10 -10.32
N GLY A 77 -10.01 19.27 -11.52
CA GLY A 77 -11.29 18.69 -11.92
C GLY A 77 -12.44 19.09 -10.98
N SER A 78 -13.21 18.09 -10.52
CA SER A 78 -14.34 18.29 -9.61
C SER A 78 -13.97 18.63 -8.15
N ARG A 79 -12.67 18.73 -7.84
CA ARG A 79 -12.14 19.11 -6.51
C ARG A 79 -12.69 18.27 -5.36
N ARG A 80 -12.91 16.98 -5.63
CA ARG A 80 -13.39 16.01 -4.62
C ARG A 80 -12.30 15.71 -3.60
N ASN A 81 -12.72 15.48 -2.36
CA ASN A 81 -11.84 14.94 -1.33
C ASN A 81 -11.71 13.42 -1.49
N TYR A 82 -10.73 12.98 -2.29
CA TYR A 82 -10.41 11.56 -2.44
C TYR A 82 -9.79 10.99 -1.17
N LYS A 83 -10.31 9.86 -0.69
CA LYS A 83 -9.81 9.14 0.48
C LYS A 83 -9.25 7.78 0.11
N THR A 84 -8.32 7.30 0.91
CA THR A 84 -7.80 5.93 0.85
C THR A 84 -8.95 4.96 1.06
N PRO A 85 -9.08 3.93 0.21
CA PRO A 85 -9.97 2.82 0.45
C PRO A 85 -9.78 2.17 1.83
N ASP A 86 -10.90 1.79 2.45
CA ASP A 86 -10.88 0.97 3.66
C ASP A 86 -10.52 -0.50 3.34
N CYS A 87 -10.32 -1.31 4.37
CA CYS A 87 -9.96 -2.72 4.22
C CYS A 87 -11.02 -3.48 3.41
N ASN A 88 -12.31 -3.19 3.62
CA ASN A 88 -13.41 -3.83 2.89
C ASN A 88 -13.28 -3.57 1.38
N LEU A 89 -13.08 -2.31 0.97
CA LEU A 89 -12.95 -1.94 -0.43
C LEU A 89 -11.66 -2.46 -1.06
N ILE A 90 -10.56 -2.50 -0.32
CA ILE A 90 -9.29 -3.10 -0.79
C ILE A 90 -9.48 -4.60 -1.02
N CYS A 91 -10.08 -5.30 -0.06
CA CYS A 91 -10.34 -6.73 -0.14
C CYS A 91 -11.35 -7.07 -1.24
N ALA A 92 -12.38 -6.24 -1.46
CA ALA A 92 -13.39 -6.47 -2.51
C ALA A 92 -12.95 -5.98 -3.90
N GLY A 93 -11.83 -5.27 -3.98
CA GLY A 93 -11.34 -4.63 -5.19
C GLY A 93 -10.68 -5.60 -6.18
N ILE A 94 -9.71 -5.06 -6.92
CA ILE A 94 -9.01 -5.82 -7.96
C ILE A 94 -8.10 -6.85 -7.31
N SER A 95 -8.17 -8.08 -7.80
CA SER A 95 -7.27 -9.18 -7.47
C SER A 95 -6.86 -9.88 -8.76
N GLY A 96 -5.71 -10.56 -8.76
CA GLY A 96 -5.22 -11.31 -9.93
C GLY A 96 -3.70 -11.40 -9.95
N ALA A 97 -3.17 -12.38 -10.69
CA ALA A 97 -1.74 -12.69 -10.71
C ALA A 97 -0.83 -11.53 -11.16
N THR A 98 -1.39 -10.60 -11.95
CA THR A 98 -0.66 -9.43 -12.48
C THR A 98 -0.80 -8.18 -11.61
N TYR A 99 -1.70 -8.19 -10.61
CA TYR A 99 -1.91 -7.05 -9.72
C TYR A 99 -1.05 -7.18 -8.46
N GLU A 100 -0.26 -6.14 -8.18
CA GLU A 100 0.64 -6.09 -7.03
C GLU A 100 0.01 -5.52 -5.77
N GLY A 101 -1.20 -4.95 -5.86
CA GLY A 101 -1.90 -4.38 -4.71
C GLY A 101 -2.72 -5.41 -3.93
N GLY A 102 -3.79 -4.92 -3.28
CA GLY A 102 -4.69 -5.76 -2.48
C GLY A 102 -4.26 -5.89 -1.02
N CYS A 103 -4.91 -6.81 -0.32
CA CYS A 103 -4.63 -7.16 1.07
C CYS A 103 -3.72 -8.39 1.12
N PRO A 104 -2.50 -8.31 1.67
CA PRO A 104 -1.60 -9.47 1.75
C PRO A 104 -2.20 -10.68 2.48
N PHE A 105 -3.04 -10.45 3.50
CA PHE A 105 -3.70 -11.52 4.26
C PHE A 105 -4.86 -12.18 3.50
N LYS A 106 -5.26 -11.65 2.34
CA LYS A 106 -6.32 -12.20 1.49
C LYS A 106 -5.79 -12.69 0.15
N ASP A 107 -4.98 -11.87 -0.51
CA ASP A 107 -4.65 -12.04 -1.93
C ASP A 107 -3.31 -12.75 -2.16
N PHE A 108 -2.44 -12.87 -1.14
CA PHE A 108 -1.12 -13.47 -1.32
C PHE A 108 -1.15 -14.95 -0.99
N ASN A 109 -0.38 -15.74 -1.75
CA ASN A 109 -0.10 -17.12 -1.35
C ASN A 109 0.81 -17.15 -0.11
N VAL A 110 0.87 -18.32 0.53
CA VAL A 110 1.59 -18.52 1.79
C VAL A 110 3.06 -18.10 1.66
N ASP A 111 3.75 -18.51 0.59
CA ASP A 111 5.17 -18.20 0.40
C ASP A 111 5.44 -16.69 0.26
N LYS A 112 4.63 -16.00 -0.55
CA LYS A 112 4.74 -14.55 -0.74
C LYS A 112 4.41 -13.79 0.54
N LEU A 113 3.41 -14.26 1.30
CA LEU A 113 3.08 -13.69 2.59
C LEU A 113 4.20 -13.92 3.62
N LYS A 114 4.73 -15.13 3.72
CA LYS A 114 5.85 -15.46 4.62
C LYS A 114 7.06 -14.56 4.35
N ASN A 115 7.44 -14.41 3.08
CA ASN A 115 8.50 -13.48 2.66
C ASN A 115 8.22 -12.02 3.06
N LEU A 116 6.97 -11.57 2.98
CA LEU A 116 6.59 -10.22 3.42
C LEU A 116 6.70 -10.09 4.95
N LEU A 117 6.26 -11.09 5.71
CA LEU A 117 6.29 -11.08 7.17
C LEU A 117 7.71 -11.11 7.72
N HIS A 118 8.63 -11.85 7.10
CA HIS A 118 10.04 -11.90 7.49
C HIS A 118 10.78 -10.56 7.40
N ALA A 119 10.23 -9.59 6.68
CA ALA A 119 10.79 -8.23 6.69
C ALA A 119 10.59 -7.53 8.05
N SER A 120 9.70 -8.02 8.91
CA SER A 120 9.32 -7.37 10.17
C SER A 120 9.20 -8.32 11.39
N LEU A 121 9.10 -9.63 11.17
CA LEU A 121 8.90 -10.65 12.21
C LEU A 121 9.99 -11.73 12.15
N THR A 122 10.19 -12.40 13.29
CA THR A 122 10.97 -13.65 13.35
C THR A 122 10.24 -14.79 12.64
N GLU A 123 10.96 -15.88 12.34
CA GLU A 123 10.38 -17.04 11.66
C GLU A 123 9.24 -17.70 12.46
N ASP A 124 9.43 -17.91 13.76
CA ASP A 124 8.41 -18.48 14.65
C ASP A 124 7.15 -17.60 14.73
N GLU A 125 7.30 -16.28 14.82
CA GLU A 125 6.17 -15.34 14.82
C GLU A 125 5.39 -15.37 13.50
N ALA A 126 6.09 -15.40 12.37
CA ALA A 126 5.48 -15.48 11.05
C ALA A 126 4.69 -16.79 10.88
N ASP A 127 5.27 -17.92 11.28
CA ASP A 127 4.63 -19.25 11.17
C ASP A 127 3.39 -19.36 12.08
N ARG A 128 3.45 -18.79 13.29
CA ARG A 128 2.28 -18.69 14.19
C ARG A 128 1.15 -17.87 13.57
N LEU A 129 1.48 -16.78 12.87
CA LEU A 129 0.46 -15.95 12.22
C LEU A 129 -0.14 -16.67 11.00
N ILE A 130 0.69 -17.33 10.18
CA ILE A 130 0.28 -18.06 8.98
C ILE A 130 -0.60 -19.27 9.32
N SER A 131 -0.28 -20.03 10.37
CA SER A 131 -1.08 -21.21 10.77
C SER A 131 -2.55 -20.88 11.08
N ASN A 132 -2.86 -19.61 11.36
CA ASN A 132 -4.20 -19.13 11.64
C ASN A 132 -4.91 -18.48 10.42
N ILE A 133 -4.32 -18.51 9.23
CA ILE A 133 -4.81 -17.73 8.07
C ILE A 133 -6.17 -18.20 7.56
N SER A 134 -6.38 -19.51 7.47
CA SER A 134 -7.60 -20.10 6.91
C SER A 134 -8.82 -19.95 7.81
N SER A 135 -8.62 -19.68 9.10
CA SER A 135 -9.69 -19.60 10.11
C SER A 135 -10.10 -18.18 10.48
N LYS A 136 -9.41 -17.16 9.96
CA LYS A 136 -9.59 -15.77 10.39
C LYS A 136 -9.74 -14.81 9.21
N ASN A 137 -10.60 -13.82 9.40
CA ASN A 137 -10.76 -12.74 8.42
C ASN A 137 -9.49 -11.86 8.36
N PRO A 138 -9.19 -11.25 7.19
CA PRO A 138 -7.98 -10.46 6.98
C PRO A 138 -7.73 -9.35 8.00
N GLU A 139 -8.79 -8.69 8.51
CA GLU A 139 -8.69 -7.63 9.51
C GLU A 139 -8.14 -8.14 10.84
N VAL A 140 -8.53 -9.36 11.23
CA VAL A 140 -8.09 -10.01 12.47
C VAL A 140 -6.61 -10.38 12.36
N LEU A 141 -6.18 -10.88 11.21
CA LEU A 141 -4.78 -11.21 10.95
C LEU A 141 -3.90 -9.95 10.90
N CYS A 142 -4.39 -8.88 10.26
CA CYS A 142 -3.72 -7.58 10.25
C CYS A 142 -3.58 -7.00 11.66
N SER A 143 -4.62 -7.11 12.49
CA SER A 143 -4.59 -6.68 13.88
C SER A 143 -3.64 -7.53 14.73
N ALA A 144 -3.58 -8.84 14.50
CA ALA A 144 -2.63 -9.74 15.16
C ALA A 144 -1.18 -9.42 14.77
N PHE A 145 -0.93 -9.15 13.48
CA PHE A 145 0.38 -8.70 12.99
C PHE A 145 0.82 -7.41 13.69
N MET A 146 -0.07 -6.42 13.81
CA MET A 146 0.22 -5.17 14.53
C MET A 146 0.63 -5.41 15.99
N LYS A 147 -0.08 -6.32 16.68
CA LYS A 147 0.22 -6.65 18.09
C LYS A 147 1.60 -7.26 18.25
N LEU A 148 1.99 -8.17 17.35
CA LEU A 148 3.33 -8.75 17.35
C LEU A 148 4.41 -7.67 17.18
N LEU A 149 4.20 -6.74 16.24
CA LEU A 149 5.17 -5.65 16.02
C LEU A 149 5.30 -4.70 17.20
N ARG A 150 4.19 -4.32 17.84
CA ARG A 150 4.20 -3.44 19.01
C ARG A 150 4.68 -4.12 20.29
N LYS A 151 4.68 -5.47 20.34
CA LYS A 151 4.85 -6.27 21.56
C LYS A 151 3.87 -5.87 22.67
N ASP A 152 2.69 -5.41 22.27
CA ASP A 152 1.65 -4.89 23.17
C ASP A 152 0.55 -5.92 23.42
N ASN A 153 0.08 -5.95 24.67
CA ASN A 153 -1.04 -6.80 25.11
C ASN A 153 -2.41 -6.12 24.98
N ILE A 154 -2.53 -5.09 24.14
CA ILE A 154 -3.81 -4.39 23.99
C ILE A 154 -4.85 -5.33 23.37
N ASN A 155 -5.85 -5.67 24.16
CA ASN A 155 -6.99 -6.46 23.72
C ASN A 155 -7.95 -5.59 22.87
N ASN A 156 -8.59 -6.22 21.87
CA ASN A 156 -9.68 -5.66 21.08
C ASN A 156 -9.39 -4.46 20.15
N ILE A 157 -8.22 -4.42 19.48
CA ILE A 157 -8.04 -3.52 18.33
C ILE A 157 -8.54 -4.23 17.07
N ILE A 158 -9.53 -3.63 16.40
CA ILE A 158 -9.96 -4.01 15.05
C ILE A 158 -9.51 -2.90 14.11
N ILE A 159 -8.63 -3.26 13.16
CA ILE A 159 -8.18 -2.37 12.10
C ILE A 159 -9.09 -2.51 10.88
N ASN A 160 -9.67 -1.40 10.43
CA ASN A 160 -10.58 -1.35 9.30
C ASN A 160 -10.06 -0.52 8.12
N SER A 161 -8.93 0.17 8.25
CA SER A 161 -8.30 0.88 7.13
C SER A 161 -6.78 0.96 7.26
N PRO A 162 -6.05 1.10 6.14
CA PRO A 162 -4.59 1.28 6.17
C PRO A 162 -4.15 2.55 6.90
N VAL A 163 -4.93 3.63 6.79
CA VAL A 163 -4.64 4.91 7.45
C VAL A 163 -4.78 4.76 8.97
N GLN A 164 -5.84 4.10 9.44
CA GLN A 164 -6.00 3.78 10.87
C GLN A 164 -4.84 2.93 11.38
N TYR A 165 -4.40 1.91 10.62
CA TYR A 165 -3.24 1.11 10.98
C TYR A 165 -2.00 1.97 11.18
N TYR A 166 -1.74 2.92 10.28
CA TYR A 166 -0.57 3.79 10.35
C TYR A 166 -0.56 4.61 11.63
N TYR A 167 -1.64 5.35 11.91
CA TYR A 167 -1.72 6.17 13.11
C TYR A 167 -1.56 5.34 14.39
N ARG A 168 -2.19 4.16 14.45
CA ARG A 168 -2.03 3.24 15.58
C ARG A 168 -0.62 2.65 15.75
N MET A 169 0.22 2.72 14.74
CA MET A 169 1.63 2.31 14.84
C MET A 169 2.55 3.47 15.24
N THR A 170 2.11 4.71 15.04
CA THR A 170 2.86 5.92 15.38
C THR A 170 2.43 6.56 16.70
N ASP A 171 1.26 6.18 17.22
CA ASP A 171 0.75 6.49 18.56
C ASP A 171 1.43 5.63 19.64
#